data_AF-U7KSE1-F1
#
_entry.id   AF-U7KSE1-F1
#
_cell.length_a   1.000
_cell.length_b   1.000
_cell.length_c   1.000
_cell.angle_alpha   90.00
_cell.angle_beta   90.00
_cell.angle_gamma   90.00
#
_symmetry.space_group_name_H-M   'P 1'
#
loop_
_entity.id
_entity.type
_entity.pdbx_description
1 polymer ?
#
loop_
_entity_poly.entity_id
_entity_poly.type
_entity_poly.pdbx_seq_one_letter_code
_entity_poly.pdbx_strand_id
1 'polypeptide(L)'
;MQFTAGMGRDLLEPMEPLELSALTGTQSRTYGTRKITKNMVSAPVHVAIALWDERWDSAQDGTIEGWVIAVNTPQARFVRKGQIKKGDIVKVAVSELQRALRGIDGSTWIVTGRRQNALRAALEKRGYTVTGSFAGENRASASASSARRKQAGLTARKARKLGEAPKQKEANKVETPEAKWWPNFSHTTSWPAGAVVRIATDASSDTVFKGSMCFVAGNGDYRLRTRETKASTDELELEALTLALKYLLKVGATKAVIESDSVAALDAVDHIVHKKGSKAARPGRRWRGVSSGARSRFQQAWGDLEGTCEVDIRRVLGHAGDPLNRAADQIAYMGLRAIAHPMKQSRPTLQSGISKALKAL
;
A
#
# COMPACT_ATOMS: atom_id res chain seq x y z
N MET A 1 -62.26 -30.88 -10.72
CA MET A 1 -60.89 -31.04 -10.17
C MET A 1 -60.00 -30.02 -10.84
N GLN A 2 -59.72 -28.92 -10.14
CA GLN A 2 -58.72 -27.92 -10.53
C GLN A 2 -57.36 -28.38 -9.99
N PHE A 3 -56.34 -28.41 -10.84
CA PHE A 3 -54.95 -28.37 -10.38
C PHE A 3 -54.29 -27.13 -10.98
N THR A 4 -54.02 -26.20 -10.09
CA THR A 4 -53.37 -24.92 -10.27
C THR A 4 -51.89 -25.09 -10.65
N ALA A 5 -51.48 -24.39 -11.70
CA ALA A 5 -50.09 -24.13 -12.00
C ALA A 5 -49.45 -23.32 -10.85
N GLY A 6 -48.46 -23.92 -10.18
CA GLY A 6 -47.61 -23.23 -9.23
C GLY A 6 -46.68 -22.27 -9.96
N MET A 7 -47.14 -21.03 -10.18
CA MET A 7 -46.23 -19.91 -10.37
C MET A 7 -45.52 -19.67 -9.04
N GLY A 8 -44.30 -20.21 -8.95
CA GLY A 8 -43.32 -19.77 -7.95
C GLY A 8 -43.09 -18.28 -8.14
N ARG A 9 -43.71 -17.50 -7.27
CA ARG A 9 -43.36 -16.10 -7.05
C ARG A 9 -41.94 -16.08 -6.49
N ASP A 10 -40.95 -16.00 -7.38
CA ASP A 10 -39.69 -15.33 -7.05
C ASP A 10 -40.03 -13.84 -6.88
N LEU A 11 -40.52 -13.53 -5.68
CA LEU A 11 -40.61 -12.18 -5.16
C LEU A 11 -39.19 -11.62 -5.23
N LEU A 12 -38.95 -10.77 -6.23
CA LEU A 12 -37.85 -9.81 -6.25
C LEU A 12 -38.02 -8.92 -5.02
N GLU A 13 -37.49 -9.37 -3.88
CA GLU A 13 -37.30 -8.51 -2.73
C GLU A 13 -36.52 -7.27 -3.21
N PRO A 14 -37.02 -6.05 -2.96
CA PRO A 14 -36.29 -4.84 -3.27
C PRO A 14 -35.01 -4.86 -2.45
N MET A 15 -33.89 -5.19 -3.08
CA MET A 15 -32.58 -5.12 -2.44
C MET A 15 -32.29 -3.67 -2.08
N GLU A 16 -32.33 -3.36 -0.80
CA GLU A 16 -32.06 -2.03 -0.28
C GLU A 16 -30.63 -1.58 -0.64
N PRO A 17 -30.42 -0.30 -0.98
CA PRO A 17 -29.09 0.27 -1.16
C PRO A 17 -28.23 0.09 0.08
N LEU A 18 -26.93 -0.08 -0.09
CA LEU A 18 -26.01 -0.12 1.06
C LEU A 18 -25.98 1.23 1.78
N GLU A 19 -25.85 1.20 3.10
CA GLU A 19 -25.44 2.38 3.86
C GLU A 19 -24.05 2.85 3.44
N LEU A 20 -23.83 4.17 3.38
CA LEU A 20 -22.56 4.74 2.95
C LEU A 20 -21.39 4.26 3.83
N SER A 21 -21.66 4.00 5.12
CA SER A 21 -20.73 3.47 6.11
C SER A 21 -20.14 2.10 5.74
N ALA A 22 -20.82 1.31 4.91
CA ALA A 22 -20.32 0.04 4.39
C ALA A 22 -19.18 0.23 3.37
N LEU A 23 -19.22 1.34 2.62
CA LEU A 23 -18.26 1.67 1.56
C LEU A 23 -17.15 2.62 2.03
N THR A 24 -17.43 3.50 2.97
CA THR A 24 -16.41 4.33 3.63
C THR A 24 -15.67 3.58 4.73
N GLY A 25 -16.21 2.41 5.13
CA GLY A 25 -15.81 1.69 6.32
C GLY A 25 -16.08 2.49 7.60
N THR A 26 -15.94 1.85 8.76
CA THR A 26 -15.40 2.61 9.90
C THR A 26 -14.09 3.17 9.41
N GLN A 27 -13.99 4.51 9.28
CA GLN A 27 -12.72 5.23 9.14
C GLN A 27 -11.70 4.42 9.90
N SER A 28 -10.74 3.91 9.15
CA SER A 28 -9.79 2.94 9.61
C SER A 28 -9.48 3.21 11.08
N ARG A 29 -9.94 2.31 11.97
CA ARG A 29 -9.19 1.97 13.17
C ARG A 29 -7.87 1.34 12.69
N THR A 30 -7.12 2.06 11.85
CA THR A 30 -5.71 1.86 11.64
C THR A 30 -5.21 2.11 13.02
N TYR A 31 -4.99 0.98 13.70
CA TYR A 31 -4.07 0.76 14.78
C TYR A 31 -3.89 2.01 15.65
N GLY A 32 -4.19 1.89 16.94
CA GLY A 32 -3.44 2.66 17.92
C GLY A 32 -1.94 2.31 17.85
N THR A 33 -1.27 2.43 16.70
CA THR A 33 0.13 2.84 16.64
C THR A 33 0.15 4.12 17.45
N ARG A 34 0.62 4.03 18.70
CA ARG A 34 0.95 5.19 19.51
C ARG A 34 1.60 6.20 18.57
N LYS A 35 0.98 7.38 18.44
CA LYS A 35 1.49 8.48 17.63
C LYS A 35 2.98 8.63 17.98
N ILE A 36 3.84 8.58 16.96
CA ILE A 36 5.29 8.72 17.18
C ILE A 36 5.50 10.06 17.89
N THR A 37 6.10 10.03 19.08
CA THR A 37 6.29 11.21 19.90
C THR A 37 7.68 11.79 19.67
N LYS A 38 7.87 13.09 19.95
CA LYS A 38 9.20 13.72 19.91
C LYS A 38 10.20 12.97 20.80
N ASN A 39 9.76 12.50 21.97
CA ASN A 39 10.58 11.74 22.92
C ASN A 39 11.09 10.40 22.34
N MET A 40 10.28 9.74 21.49
CA MET A 40 10.71 8.54 20.78
C MET A 40 11.78 8.86 19.73
N VAL A 41 11.57 9.93 18.95
CA VAL A 41 12.53 10.36 17.92
C VAL A 41 13.85 10.82 18.53
N SER A 42 13.81 11.47 19.69
CA SER A 42 14.99 11.95 20.42
C SER A 42 15.65 10.87 21.29
N ALA A 43 15.13 9.64 21.33
CA ALA A 43 15.72 8.58 22.14
C ALA A 43 17.17 8.30 21.69
N PRO A 44 18.12 8.15 22.62
CA PRO A 44 19.51 7.85 22.28
C PRO A 44 19.64 6.48 21.61
N VAL A 45 18.79 5.51 21.97
CA VAL A 45 18.87 4.13 21.46
C VAL A 45 17.66 3.82 20.58
N HIS A 46 17.91 3.56 19.30
CA HIS A 46 16.90 3.09 18.36
C HIS A 46 17.12 1.62 18.03
N VAL A 47 16.07 0.81 18.16
CA VAL A 47 16.11 -0.60 17.84
C VAL A 47 15.00 -0.96 16.87
N ALA A 48 15.30 -1.80 15.89
CA ALA A 48 14.31 -2.39 15.00
C ALA A 48 14.40 -3.91 14.99
N ILE A 49 13.29 -4.59 15.27
CA ILE A 49 13.20 -6.04 15.32
C ILE A 49 12.30 -6.56 14.21
N ALA A 50 12.84 -7.49 13.41
CA ALA A 50 12.12 -8.14 12.32
C ALA A 50 12.17 -9.66 12.50
N LEU A 51 11.01 -10.27 12.72
CA LEU A 51 10.83 -11.71 12.53
C LEU A 51 10.47 -12.04 11.08
N TRP A 52 10.86 -13.23 10.64
CA TRP A 52 10.54 -13.79 9.34
C TRP A 52 10.55 -15.31 9.41
N ASP A 53 9.87 -15.95 8.49
CA ASP A 53 9.77 -17.39 8.35
C ASP A 53 9.97 -17.76 6.88
N GLU A 54 10.61 -18.90 6.63
CA GLU A 54 10.74 -19.46 5.28
C GLU A 54 10.46 -20.97 5.31
N ARG A 55 9.82 -21.47 4.26
CA ARG A 55 9.50 -22.90 4.12
C ARG A 55 10.77 -23.76 4.17
N TRP A 56 10.70 -24.83 4.94
CA TRP A 56 11.75 -25.82 5.12
C TRP A 56 11.10 -27.15 5.49
N ASP A 57 10.92 -28.02 4.49
CA ASP A 57 10.08 -29.21 4.59
C ASP A 57 10.56 -30.20 5.68
N SER A 58 11.86 -30.30 5.98
CA SER A 58 12.37 -31.13 7.09
C SER A 58 12.31 -30.50 8.48
N ALA A 59 11.86 -29.24 8.61
CA ALA A 59 11.68 -28.61 9.92
C ALA A 59 10.39 -29.10 10.58
N GLN A 60 10.33 -29.10 11.92
CA GLN A 60 9.19 -29.65 12.67
C GLN A 60 7.85 -29.03 12.26
N ASP A 61 7.84 -27.72 12.01
CA ASP A 61 6.65 -26.95 11.61
C ASP A 61 6.67 -26.60 10.10
N GLY A 62 7.47 -27.32 9.30
CA GLY A 62 7.65 -27.07 7.86
C GLY A 62 8.27 -25.71 7.52
N THR A 63 8.80 -24.99 8.51
CA THR A 63 9.39 -23.67 8.37
C THR A 63 10.63 -23.48 9.25
N ILE A 64 11.55 -22.63 8.81
CA ILE A 64 12.59 -22.04 9.65
C ILE A 64 12.16 -20.63 9.98
N GLU A 65 12.13 -20.33 11.28
CA GLU A 65 11.90 -18.99 11.78
C GLU A 65 13.23 -18.27 11.98
N GLY A 66 13.25 -16.98 11.71
CA GLY A 66 14.42 -16.15 11.84
C GLY A 66 14.11 -14.78 12.38
N TRP A 67 15.14 -14.17 12.96
CA TRP A 67 15.05 -12.87 13.61
C TRP A 67 16.20 -11.98 13.16
N VAL A 68 15.94 -10.68 13.17
CA VAL A 68 16.91 -9.62 12.94
C VAL A 68 16.67 -8.53 13.97
N ILE A 69 17.74 -8.07 14.62
CA ILE A 69 17.73 -6.94 15.57
C ILE A 69 18.77 -5.95 15.07
N ALA A 70 18.32 -4.80 14.59
CA ALA A 70 19.20 -3.68 14.29
C ALA A 70 19.20 -2.71 15.48
N VAL A 71 20.38 -2.27 15.89
CA VAL A 71 20.59 -1.30 16.97
C VAL A 71 21.36 -0.11 16.41
N ASN A 72 20.91 1.09 16.74
CA ASN A 72 21.54 2.34 16.37
C ASN A 72 21.59 3.26 17.58
N THR A 73 22.81 3.59 18.01
CA THR A 73 23.13 4.55 19.07
C THR A 73 24.11 5.60 18.53
N PRO A 74 24.40 6.68 19.26
CA PRO A 74 25.43 7.64 18.86
C PRO A 74 26.81 6.99 18.70
N GLN A 75 27.12 5.99 19.53
CA GLN A 75 28.44 5.34 19.58
C GLN A 75 28.55 4.09 18.71
N ALA A 76 27.45 3.40 18.42
CA ALA A 76 27.49 2.10 17.76
C ALA A 76 26.28 1.85 16.84
N ARG A 77 26.54 1.19 15.71
CA ARG A 77 25.51 0.72 14.77
C ARG A 77 25.81 -0.70 14.36
N PHE A 78 24.90 -1.62 14.66
CA PHE A 78 25.09 -3.03 14.35
C PHE A 78 23.78 -3.78 14.13
N VAL A 79 23.89 -4.96 13.52
CA VAL A 79 22.76 -5.85 13.25
C VAL A 79 23.10 -7.25 13.73
N ARG A 80 22.28 -7.78 14.64
CA ARG A 80 22.28 -9.19 15.03
C ARG A 80 21.18 -9.94 14.29
N LYS A 81 21.41 -11.21 14.03
CA LYS A 81 20.50 -12.07 13.27
C LYS A 81 20.69 -13.52 13.68
N GLY A 82 19.63 -14.31 13.56
CA GLY A 82 19.66 -15.72 13.84
C GLY A 82 18.45 -16.44 13.28
N GLN A 83 18.45 -17.76 13.41
CA GLN A 83 17.43 -18.66 12.91
C GLN A 83 17.21 -19.78 13.92
N ILE A 84 15.99 -20.30 14.01
CA ILE A 84 15.64 -21.48 14.78
C ILE A 84 14.81 -22.43 13.92
N LYS A 85 14.98 -23.74 14.16
CA LYS A 85 14.17 -24.79 13.54
C LYS A 85 13.07 -25.31 14.46
N LYS A 86 13.14 -24.97 15.76
CA LYS A 86 12.25 -25.42 16.83
C LYS A 86 12.30 -24.44 17.99
N GLY A 87 11.16 -24.23 18.64
CA GLY A 87 11.02 -23.40 19.83
C GLY A 87 10.33 -22.07 19.54
N ASP A 88 10.34 -21.18 20.54
CA ASP A 88 9.61 -19.91 20.49
C ASP A 88 10.53 -18.77 19.99
N ILE A 89 10.33 -18.36 18.73
CA ILE A 89 11.09 -17.27 18.12
C ILE A 89 10.97 -15.94 18.88
N VAL A 90 9.83 -15.68 19.52
CA VAL A 90 9.62 -14.45 20.30
C VAL A 90 10.50 -14.47 21.54
N LYS A 91 10.53 -15.59 22.28
CA LYS A 91 11.44 -15.74 23.44
C LYS A 91 12.90 -15.58 23.05
N VAL A 92 13.31 -16.19 21.93
CA VAL A 92 14.68 -16.07 21.41
C VAL A 92 15.02 -14.63 21.04
N ALA A 93 14.16 -13.96 20.26
CA ALA A 93 14.38 -12.58 19.85
C ALA A 93 14.45 -11.61 21.04
N VAL A 94 13.63 -11.82 22.08
CA VAL A 94 13.68 -11.01 23.29
C VAL A 94 14.97 -11.24 24.09
N SER A 95 15.42 -12.49 24.21
CA SER A 95 16.71 -12.82 24.86
C SER A 95 17.89 -12.20 24.11
N GLU A 96 17.88 -12.28 22.78
CA GLU A 96 18.91 -11.69 21.92
C GLU A 96 18.90 -10.17 21.94
N LEU A 97 17.72 -9.55 22.09
CA LEU A 97 17.61 -8.11 22.34
C LEU A 97 18.29 -7.72 23.65
N GLN A 98 18.01 -8.42 24.74
CA GLN A 98 18.64 -8.14 26.04
C GLN A 98 20.15 -8.29 25.98
N ARG A 99 20.66 -9.28 25.22
CA ARG A 99 22.11 -9.42 24.96
C ARG A 99 22.65 -8.29 24.09
N ALA A 100 21.89 -7.83 23.10
CA ALA A 100 22.28 -6.74 22.21
C ALA A 100 22.33 -5.38 22.94
N LEU A 101 21.47 -5.18 23.93
CA LEU A 101 21.39 -3.95 24.72
C LEU A 101 22.24 -3.98 25.99
N ARG A 102 22.95 -5.09 26.28
CA ARG A 102 23.80 -5.19 27.46
C ARG A 102 24.92 -4.13 27.38
N GLY A 103 24.97 -3.27 28.38
CA GLY A 103 25.96 -2.17 28.46
C GLY A 103 25.65 -0.98 27.54
N ILE A 104 24.42 -0.89 27.00
CA ILE A 104 23.95 0.29 26.28
C ILE A 104 23.00 1.06 27.19
N ASP A 105 23.40 2.26 27.59
CA ASP A 105 22.62 3.12 28.46
C ASP A 105 21.71 4.08 27.67
N GLY A 106 20.56 4.41 28.28
CA GLY A 106 19.63 5.42 27.78
C GLY A 106 18.25 4.88 27.40
N SER A 107 17.31 5.80 27.18
CA SER A 107 15.96 5.44 26.78
C SER A 107 15.97 4.76 25.40
N THR A 108 15.25 3.65 25.31
CA THR A 108 15.24 2.80 24.13
C THR A 108 13.88 2.86 23.43
N TRP A 109 13.89 3.25 22.17
CA TRP A 109 12.72 3.16 21.30
C TRP A 109 12.84 1.96 20.34
N ILE A 110 11.91 1.02 20.49
CA ILE A 110 11.85 -0.21 19.69
C ILE A 110 10.74 -0.15 18.66
N VAL A 111 11.04 -0.51 17.41
CA VAL A 111 10.05 -0.75 16.35
C VAL A 111 10.00 -2.23 15.98
N THR A 112 8.79 -2.77 15.78
CA THR A 112 8.60 -4.15 15.29
C THR A 112 7.92 -4.18 13.93
N GLY A 113 8.07 -5.29 13.20
CA GLY A 113 7.38 -5.52 11.94
C GLY A 113 5.84 -5.50 12.07
N ARG A 114 5.15 -5.33 10.93
CA ARG A 114 3.68 -5.44 10.87
C ARG A 114 3.25 -6.84 11.34
N ARG A 115 2.12 -6.92 12.07
CA ARG A 115 1.47 -8.16 12.57
C ARG A 115 2.27 -8.99 13.59
N GLN A 116 3.30 -8.43 14.23
CA GLN A 116 4.08 -9.10 15.29
C GLN A 116 3.55 -8.78 16.70
N ASN A 117 2.27 -9.09 16.96
CA ASN A 117 1.61 -8.69 18.22
C ASN A 117 2.18 -9.40 19.46
N ALA A 118 2.52 -10.68 19.35
CA ALA A 118 3.13 -11.44 20.44
C ALA A 118 4.50 -10.87 20.86
N LEU A 119 5.34 -10.51 19.89
CA LEU A 119 6.63 -9.85 20.14
C LEU A 119 6.42 -8.48 20.80
N ARG A 120 5.49 -7.68 20.28
CA ARG A 120 5.19 -6.36 20.88
C ARG A 120 4.76 -6.50 22.34
N ALA A 121 3.79 -7.37 22.63
CA ALA A 121 3.32 -7.60 23.99
C ALA A 121 4.44 -8.10 24.91
N ALA A 122 5.33 -8.97 24.42
CA ALA A 122 6.45 -9.48 25.20
C ALA A 122 7.49 -8.40 25.55
N LEU A 123 7.70 -7.42 24.67
CA LEU A 123 8.59 -6.28 24.87
C LEU A 123 7.96 -5.23 25.78
N GLU A 124 6.67 -4.92 25.61
CA GLU A 124 5.93 -3.99 26.46
C GLU A 124 5.85 -4.49 27.91
N LYS A 125 5.61 -5.80 28.12
CA LYS A 125 5.68 -6.44 29.45
C LYS A 125 7.03 -6.28 30.15
N ARG A 126 8.10 -5.95 29.40
CA ARG A 126 9.45 -5.70 29.91
C ARG A 126 9.78 -4.21 30.05
N GLY A 127 8.78 -3.33 29.90
CA GLY A 127 8.92 -1.89 30.08
C GLY A 127 9.47 -1.12 28.87
N TYR A 128 9.64 -1.77 27.72
CA TYR A 128 10.13 -1.07 26.52
C TYR A 128 9.05 -0.18 25.89
N THR A 129 9.49 0.95 25.35
CA THR A 129 8.64 1.77 24.47
C THR A 129 8.65 1.16 23.07
N VAL A 130 7.54 0.54 22.68
CA VAL A 130 7.41 -0.18 21.41
C VAL A 130 6.39 0.48 20.49
N THR A 131 6.72 0.62 19.22
CA THR A 131 5.75 0.99 18.17
C THR A 131 5.71 -0.06 17.07
N GLY A 132 4.52 -0.21 16.46
CA GLY A 132 4.32 -1.11 15.33
C GLY A 132 4.65 -0.44 14.00
N SER A 133 5.02 -1.26 13.02
CA SER A 133 5.51 -0.84 11.70
C SER A 133 6.88 -0.17 11.79
N PHE A 134 7.76 -0.48 10.83
CA PHE A 134 9.06 0.18 10.73
C PHE A 134 8.86 1.65 10.36
N ALA A 135 8.79 2.50 11.39
CA ALA A 135 8.73 3.94 11.27
C ALA A 135 10.00 4.47 10.60
N GLY A 136 9.86 5.42 9.67
CA GLY A 136 10.98 6.01 8.94
C GLY A 136 11.90 6.83 9.86
N GLU A 137 11.34 7.39 10.92
CA GLU A 137 12.01 8.18 11.94
C GLU A 137 12.88 7.32 12.87
N ASN A 138 12.65 6.01 12.92
CA ASN A 138 13.51 5.12 13.68
C ASN A 138 14.79 4.80 12.89
N ARG A 139 15.93 5.22 13.43
CA ARG A 139 17.25 5.11 12.79
C ARG A 139 17.74 3.67 12.57
N ALA A 140 17.09 2.66 13.14
CA ALA A 140 17.41 1.24 12.94
C ALA A 140 16.50 0.53 11.92
N SER A 141 15.35 1.11 11.56
CA SER A 141 14.33 0.51 10.67
C SER A 141 14.89 0.01 9.34
N ALA A 142 15.65 0.86 8.64
CA ALA A 142 16.18 0.53 7.31
C ALA A 142 17.14 -0.65 7.35
N SER A 143 18.03 -0.68 8.36
CA SER A 143 19.00 -1.77 8.58
C SER A 143 18.30 -3.09 8.86
N ALA A 144 17.29 -3.11 9.75
CA ALA A 144 16.53 -4.31 10.05
C ALA A 144 15.76 -4.82 8.82
N SER A 145 15.08 -3.94 8.09
CA SER A 145 14.33 -4.29 6.88
C SER A 145 15.23 -4.89 5.79
N SER A 146 16.38 -4.27 5.53
CA SER A 146 17.37 -4.74 4.56
C SER A 146 17.95 -6.10 4.97
N ALA A 147 18.38 -6.24 6.22
CA ALA A 147 18.96 -7.48 6.73
C ALA A 147 17.94 -8.63 6.76
N ARG A 148 16.69 -8.38 7.16
CA ARG A 148 15.59 -9.35 7.11
C ARG A 148 15.38 -9.85 5.69
N ARG A 149 15.24 -8.95 4.72
CA ARG A 149 15.07 -9.32 3.30
C ARG A 149 16.23 -10.17 2.79
N LYS A 150 17.47 -9.80 3.15
CA LYS A 150 18.67 -10.55 2.76
C LYS A 150 18.69 -11.95 3.39
N GLN A 151 18.39 -12.09 4.69
CA GLN A 151 18.42 -13.38 5.37
C GLN A 151 17.30 -14.33 4.93
N ALA A 152 16.08 -13.81 4.82
CA ALA A 152 14.95 -14.57 4.28
C ALA A 152 15.27 -15.07 2.86
N GLY A 153 15.76 -14.18 1.98
CA GLY A 153 16.14 -14.54 0.61
C GLY A 153 17.29 -15.56 0.52
N LEU A 154 18.31 -15.46 1.37
CA LEU A 154 19.39 -16.45 1.44
C LEU A 154 18.88 -17.81 1.91
N THR A 155 17.99 -17.82 2.91
CA THR A 155 17.40 -19.04 3.47
C THR A 155 16.50 -19.71 2.44
N ALA A 156 15.63 -18.96 1.77
CA ALA A 156 14.79 -19.46 0.68
C ALA A 156 15.64 -20.05 -0.47
N ARG A 157 16.74 -19.39 -0.84
CA ARG A 157 17.66 -19.91 -1.86
C ARG A 157 18.33 -21.22 -1.41
N LYS A 158 18.74 -21.29 -0.13
CA LYS A 158 19.34 -22.49 0.44
C LYS A 158 18.32 -23.64 0.50
N ALA A 159 17.09 -23.37 0.91
CA ALA A 159 16.01 -24.36 0.97
C ALA A 159 15.77 -25.00 -0.41
N ARG A 160 15.63 -24.17 -1.46
CA ARG A 160 15.49 -24.66 -2.84
C ARG A 160 16.69 -25.47 -3.33
N LYS A 161 17.90 -25.08 -2.96
CA LYS A 161 19.13 -25.80 -3.35
C LYS A 161 19.18 -27.18 -2.70
N LEU A 162 18.70 -27.30 -1.46
CA LEU A 162 18.72 -28.54 -0.68
C LEU A 162 17.47 -29.40 -0.86
N GLY A 163 16.51 -28.99 -1.70
CA GLY A 163 15.25 -29.72 -1.88
C GLY A 163 14.26 -29.57 -0.71
N GLU A 164 14.52 -28.63 0.21
CA GLU A 164 13.71 -28.34 1.42
C GLU A 164 12.53 -27.40 1.13
N ALA A 165 12.41 -26.94 -0.10
CA ALA A 165 11.28 -26.17 -0.57
C ALA A 165 11.14 -26.38 -2.08
N PRO A 166 9.90 -26.37 -2.62
CA PRO A 166 9.68 -26.54 -4.04
C PRO A 166 10.40 -25.44 -4.85
N LYS A 167 10.94 -25.82 -6.01
CA LYS A 167 11.70 -24.91 -6.90
C LYS A 167 10.83 -23.72 -7.36
N GLN A 168 9.52 -23.93 -7.49
CA GLN A 168 8.52 -22.89 -7.67
C GLN A 168 7.72 -22.74 -6.37
N LYS A 169 7.52 -21.50 -5.93
CA LYS A 169 6.64 -21.23 -4.79
C LYS A 169 5.23 -21.54 -5.29
N GLU A 170 4.63 -22.62 -4.82
CA GLU A 170 3.19 -22.84 -5.00
C GLU A 170 2.51 -21.60 -4.42
N ALA A 171 1.85 -20.84 -5.29
CA ALA A 171 1.01 -19.76 -4.83
C ALA A 171 -0.15 -20.45 -4.12
N ASN A 172 -0.11 -20.50 -2.78
CA ASN A 172 -1.30 -20.82 -2.01
C ASN A 172 -2.41 -19.94 -2.56
N LYS A 173 -3.41 -20.57 -3.20
CA LYS A 173 -4.61 -19.88 -3.66
C LYS A 173 -5.29 -19.41 -2.37
N VAL A 174 -4.95 -18.21 -1.92
CA VAL A 174 -5.72 -17.54 -0.88
C VAL A 174 -7.12 -17.46 -1.44
N GLU A 175 -8.10 -18.00 -0.72
CA GLU A 175 -9.49 -17.95 -1.13
C GLU A 175 -9.91 -16.49 -1.14
N THR A 176 -9.92 -15.92 -2.34
CA THR A 176 -10.11 -14.50 -2.57
C THR A 176 -11.59 -14.22 -2.71
N PRO A 177 -12.19 -13.32 -1.89
CA PRO A 177 -13.60 -13.01 -1.98
C PRO A 177 -13.97 -12.62 -3.41
N GLU A 178 -14.92 -13.33 -4.01
CA GLU A 178 -15.33 -13.09 -5.39
C GLU A 178 -15.62 -11.59 -5.62
N ALA A 179 -15.12 -11.04 -6.73
CA ALA A 179 -15.51 -9.72 -7.16
C ALA A 179 -16.94 -9.79 -7.71
N LYS A 180 -17.89 -9.11 -7.07
CA LYS A 180 -19.29 -9.09 -7.52
C LYS A 180 -19.49 -8.20 -8.74
N TRP A 181 -18.63 -7.19 -8.94
CA TRP A 181 -18.54 -6.34 -10.12
C TRP A 181 -17.30 -5.42 -10.04
N TRP A 182 -17.03 -4.67 -11.10
CA TRP A 182 -15.88 -3.75 -11.18
C TRP A 182 -16.35 -2.30 -11.40
N PRO A 183 -16.48 -1.48 -10.34
CA PRO A 183 -16.81 -0.07 -10.44
C PRO A 183 -15.87 0.69 -11.39
N ASN A 184 -16.46 1.42 -12.34
CA ASN A 184 -15.73 2.27 -13.27
C ASN A 184 -16.59 3.48 -13.59
N PHE A 185 -16.24 4.62 -13.00
CA PHE A 185 -17.01 5.86 -13.10
C PHE A 185 -16.10 6.99 -13.60
N SER A 186 -16.67 7.90 -14.37
CA SER A 186 -15.97 9.11 -14.75
C SER A 186 -16.94 10.24 -15.00
N HIS A 187 -16.46 11.43 -14.73
CA HIS A 187 -17.07 12.67 -15.15
C HIS A 187 -15.98 13.53 -15.81
N THR A 188 -16.33 14.16 -16.93
CA THR A 188 -15.42 15.06 -17.65
C THR A 188 -16.22 16.21 -18.20
N THR A 189 -15.75 17.42 -17.94
CA THR A 189 -16.28 18.68 -18.44
C THR A 189 -15.15 19.48 -19.09
N SER A 190 -15.51 20.57 -19.77
CA SER A 190 -14.53 21.49 -20.35
C SER A 190 -13.92 22.39 -19.27
N TRP A 191 -12.70 22.83 -19.52
CA TRP A 191 -12.04 23.85 -18.73
C TRP A 191 -12.08 25.20 -19.46
N PRO A 192 -12.15 26.33 -18.74
CA PRO A 192 -11.94 27.64 -19.34
C PRO A 192 -10.58 27.71 -20.03
N ALA A 193 -10.51 28.43 -21.16
CA ALA A 193 -9.26 28.62 -21.88
C ALA A 193 -8.20 29.27 -20.97
N GLY A 194 -6.99 28.69 -20.94
CA GLY A 194 -5.89 29.18 -20.12
C GLY A 194 -5.97 28.85 -18.62
N ALA A 195 -7.00 28.12 -18.18
CA ALA A 195 -7.08 27.67 -16.79
C ALA A 195 -5.96 26.68 -16.43
N VAL A 196 -5.44 26.79 -15.21
CA VAL A 196 -4.51 25.80 -14.65
C VAL A 196 -5.32 24.64 -14.08
N VAL A 197 -5.15 23.46 -14.66
CA VAL A 197 -5.88 22.25 -14.25
C VAL A 197 -5.21 21.66 -13.01
N ARG A 198 -5.88 21.73 -11.85
CA ARG A 198 -5.39 21.10 -10.62
C ARG A 198 -6.01 19.72 -10.43
N ILE A 199 -5.20 18.70 -10.19
CA ILE A 199 -5.63 17.30 -10.04
C ILE A 199 -4.97 16.70 -8.80
N ALA A 200 -5.72 15.92 -8.01
CA ALA A 200 -5.15 15.02 -7.03
C ALA A 200 -5.38 13.56 -7.46
N THR A 201 -4.41 12.70 -7.16
CA THR A 201 -4.46 11.27 -7.50
C THR A 201 -4.24 10.42 -6.25
N ASP A 202 -4.97 9.32 -6.16
CA ASP A 202 -4.74 8.32 -5.12
C ASP A 202 -5.14 6.91 -5.60
N ALA A 203 -4.62 5.88 -4.94
CA ALA A 203 -4.96 4.50 -5.24
C ALA A 203 -5.14 3.64 -3.97
N SER A 204 -6.04 2.66 -4.09
CA SER A 204 -6.30 1.71 -3.02
C SER A 204 -6.18 0.27 -3.52
N SER A 205 -5.68 -0.62 -2.67
CA SER A 205 -5.56 -2.04 -2.99
C SER A 205 -5.86 -2.90 -1.77
N ASP A 206 -6.44 -4.08 -2.00
CA ASP A 206 -6.52 -5.13 -0.99
C ASP A 206 -5.18 -5.86 -0.78
N THR A 207 -4.14 -5.47 -1.52
CA THR A 207 -2.77 -6.02 -1.53
C THR A 207 -2.66 -7.46 -2.01
N VAL A 208 -3.73 -8.03 -2.55
CA VAL A 208 -3.81 -9.44 -2.96
C VAL A 208 -4.19 -9.57 -4.43
N PHE A 209 -5.33 -9.01 -4.86
CA PHE A 209 -5.87 -9.21 -6.22
C PHE A 209 -6.83 -8.11 -6.71
N LYS A 210 -7.16 -7.11 -5.89
CA LYS A 210 -8.04 -5.99 -6.28
C LYS A 210 -7.31 -4.66 -6.12
N GLY A 211 -7.59 -3.76 -7.05
CA GLY A 211 -7.05 -2.41 -7.03
C GLY A 211 -8.08 -1.40 -7.54
N SER A 212 -7.97 -0.20 -7.00
CA SER A 212 -8.75 0.98 -7.36
C SER A 212 -7.80 2.14 -7.56
N MET A 213 -8.00 2.91 -8.63
CA MET A 213 -7.20 4.09 -8.96
C MET A 213 -8.16 5.24 -9.18
N CYS A 214 -7.84 6.40 -8.62
CA CYS A 214 -8.66 7.58 -8.75
C CYS A 214 -7.83 8.83 -9.06
N PHE A 215 -8.39 9.71 -9.89
CA PHE A 215 -8.05 11.13 -9.85
C PHE A 215 -9.30 11.97 -9.65
N VAL A 216 -9.13 13.15 -9.05
CA VAL A 216 -10.13 14.21 -8.93
C VAL A 216 -9.50 15.52 -9.35
N ALA A 217 -10.17 16.26 -10.24
CA ALA A 217 -9.76 17.57 -10.71
C ALA A 217 -10.54 18.68 -10.02
N GLY A 218 -9.98 19.89 -9.96
CA GLY A 218 -10.52 21.01 -9.18
C GLY A 218 -11.89 21.52 -9.64
N ASN A 219 -12.34 21.18 -10.84
CA ASN A 219 -13.69 21.47 -11.34
C ASN A 219 -14.72 20.37 -10.98
N GLY A 220 -14.32 19.35 -10.20
CA GLY A 220 -15.16 18.21 -9.86
C GLY A 220 -15.13 17.06 -10.87
N ASP A 221 -14.34 17.16 -11.95
CA ASP A 221 -14.09 16.01 -12.82
C ASP A 221 -13.33 14.92 -12.08
N TYR A 222 -13.58 13.67 -12.45
CA TYR A 222 -12.93 12.55 -11.80
C TYR A 222 -12.91 11.32 -12.70
N ARG A 223 -12.02 10.38 -12.36
CA ARG A 223 -12.06 9.01 -12.85
C ARG A 223 -11.85 8.08 -11.67
N LEU A 224 -12.76 7.13 -11.49
CA LEU A 224 -12.58 5.96 -10.65
C LEU A 224 -12.46 4.74 -11.55
N ARG A 225 -11.35 4.00 -11.43
CA ARG A 225 -11.15 2.75 -12.15
C ARG A 225 -10.74 1.64 -11.19
N THR A 226 -11.59 0.63 -11.06
CA THR A 226 -11.23 -0.63 -10.38
C THR A 226 -10.82 -1.69 -11.39
N ARG A 227 -10.00 -2.65 -10.94
CA ARG A 227 -9.59 -3.82 -11.73
C ARG A 227 -9.09 -4.96 -10.85
N GLU A 228 -9.15 -6.17 -11.39
CA GLU A 228 -8.35 -7.28 -10.89
C GLU A 228 -6.88 -6.99 -11.16
N THR A 229 -6.05 -7.05 -10.11
CA THR A 229 -4.62 -6.75 -10.21
C THR A 229 -3.83 -7.27 -9.02
N LYS A 230 -2.63 -7.78 -9.29
CA LYS A 230 -1.63 -8.13 -8.29
C LYS A 230 -0.57 -7.02 -8.13
N ALA A 231 -0.82 -5.85 -8.71
CA ALA A 231 0.07 -4.70 -8.60
C ALA A 231 0.11 -4.21 -7.14
N SER A 232 1.28 -3.73 -6.69
CA SER A 232 1.38 -3.06 -5.40
C SER A 232 0.66 -1.72 -5.42
N THR A 233 0.28 -1.19 -4.26
CA THR A 233 -0.27 0.17 -4.13
C THR A 233 0.62 1.19 -4.84
N ASP A 234 1.93 1.19 -4.60
CA ASP A 234 2.90 2.06 -5.30
C ASP A 234 2.79 2.03 -6.84
N GLU A 235 2.44 0.89 -7.42
CA GLU A 235 2.27 0.77 -8.87
C GLU A 235 0.90 1.28 -9.33
N LEU A 236 -0.13 1.12 -8.50
CA LEU A 236 -1.45 1.70 -8.76
C LEU A 236 -1.44 3.23 -8.62
N GLU A 237 -0.65 3.79 -7.70
CA GLU A 237 -0.44 5.23 -7.58
C GLU A 237 0.14 5.83 -8.87
N LEU A 238 1.17 5.19 -9.44
CA LEU A 238 1.73 5.60 -10.73
C LEU A 238 0.70 5.49 -11.87
N GLU A 239 -0.18 4.49 -11.81
CA GLU A 239 -1.26 4.35 -12.79
C GLU A 239 -2.37 5.38 -12.59
N ALA A 240 -2.62 5.84 -11.36
CA ALA A 240 -3.52 6.97 -11.08
C ALA A 240 -2.95 8.28 -11.67
N LEU A 241 -1.65 8.53 -11.50
CA LEU A 241 -0.95 9.62 -12.21
C LEU A 241 -1.08 9.48 -13.74
N THR A 242 -0.94 8.27 -14.27
CA THR A 242 -1.12 7.99 -15.70
C THR A 242 -2.55 8.32 -16.17
N LEU A 243 -3.57 8.06 -15.35
CA LEU A 243 -4.95 8.44 -15.66
C LEU A 243 -5.14 9.96 -15.68
N ALA A 244 -4.49 10.68 -14.75
CA ALA A 244 -4.52 12.14 -14.71
C ALA A 244 -3.88 12.76 -15.97
N LEU A 245 -2.70 12.27 -16.40
CA LEU A 245 -2.06 12.74 -17.63
C LEU A 245 -2.96 12.52 -18.87
N LYS A 246 -3.57 11.34 -18.99
CA LYS A 246 -4.51 11.05 -20.09
C LYS A 246 -5.74 11.97 -20.07
N TYR A 247 -6.19 12.36 -18.88
CA TYR A 247 -7.26 13.32 -18.73
C TYR A 247 -6.85 14.72 -19.19
N LEU A 248 -5.64 15.19 -18.84
CA LEU A 248 -5.11 16.48 -19.31
C LEU A 248 -5.06 16.56 -20.83
N LEU A 249 -4.62 15.48 -21.49
CA LEU A 249 -4.60 15.40 -22.95
C LEU A 249 -6.02 15.49 -23.50
N LYS A 250 -6.95 14.74 -22.91
CA LYS A 250 -8.37 14.70 -23.33
C LYS A 250 -9.04 16.07 -23.22
N VAL A 251 -8.77 16.85 -22.17
CA VAL A 251 -9.39 18.16 -21.96
C VAL A 251 -8.63 19.31 -22.64
N GLY A 252 -7.53 19.02 -23.35
CA GLY A 252 -6.73 20.04 -24.04
C GLY A 252 -6.09 21.03 -23.08
N ALA A 253 -5.68 20.58 -21.89
CA ALA A 253 -5.05 21.44 -20.90
C ALA A 253 -3.69 21.96 -21.41
N THR A 254 -3.39 23.23 -21.18
CA THR A 254 -2.08 23.83 -21.49
C THR A 254 -1.20 23.99 -20.26
N LYS A 255 -1.80 24.01 -19.06
CA LYS A 255 -1.10 24.07 -17.77
C LYS A 255 -1.79 23.18 -16.74
N ALA A 256 -1.03 22.43 -15.96
CA ALA A 256 -1.57 21.54 -14.95
C ALA A 256 -0.66 21.38 -13.73
N VAL A 257 -1.29 21.14 -12.58
CA VAL A 257 -0.64 20.75 -11.33
C VAL A 257 -1.26 19.44 -10.87
N ILE A 258 -0.46 18.39 -10.75
CA ILE A 258 -0.88 17.08 -10.25
C ILE A 258 -0.28 16.84 -8.87
N GLU A 259 -1.12 16.49 -7.90
CA GLU A 259 -0.77 16.28 -6.51
C GLU A 259 -0.92 14.80 -6.15
N SER A 260 0.12 14.24 -5.53
CA SER A 260 0.12 12.90 -4.97
C SER A 260 0.87 12.87 -3.65
N ASP A 261 0.41 12.06 -2.69
CA ASP A 261 1.11 11.80 -1.44
C ASP A 261 2.03 10.56 -1.51
N SER A 262 2.02 9.84 -2.63
CA SER A 262 2.82 8.65 -2.86
C SER A 262 4.27 8.97 -3.21
N VAL A 263 5.14 8.89 -2.20
CA VAL A 263 6.60 9.05 -2.38
C VAL A 263 7.14 8.07 -3.41
N ALA A 264 6.65 6.83 -3.43
CA ALA A 264 7.13 5.81 -4.35
C ALA A 264 6.74 6.10 -5.81
N ALA A 265 5.55 6.66 -6.04
CA ALA A 265 5.11 7.07 -7.37
C ALA A 265 5.93 8.27 -7.85
N LEU A 266 6.14 9.28 -7.00
CA LEU A 266 6.96 10.46 -7.33
C LEU A 266 8.43 10.09 -7.60
N ASP A 267 9.01 9.21 -6.79
CA ASP A 267 10.33 8.61 -7.05
C ASP A 267 10.38 7.99 -8.47
N ALA A 268 9.29 7.33 -8.90
CA ALA A 268 9.19 6.72 -10.22
C ALA A 268 9.04 7.76 -11.34
N VAL A 269 8.25 8.82 -11.12
CA VAL A 269 8.17 9.98 -12.02
C VAL A 269 9.55 10.58 -12.25
N ASP A 270 10.27 10.91 -11.18
CA ASP A 270 11.63 11.47 -11.27
C ASP A 270 12.58 10.57 -12.06
N HIS A 271 12.46 9.25 -11.85
CA HIS A 271 13.27 8.28 -12.56
C HIS A 271 12.92 8.20 -14.05
N ILE A 272 11.65 8.34 -14.43
CA ILE A 272 11.19 8.24 -15.82
C ILE A 272 11.45 9.55 -16.57
N VAL A 273 11.09 10.69 -15.99
CA VAL A 273 11.10 12.01 -16.63
C VAL A 273 12.51 12.59 -16.68
N HIS A 274 13.23 12.60 -15.55
CA HIS A 274 14.48 13.37 -15.42
C HIS A 274 15.76 12.57 -15.67
N LYS A 275 15.69 11.23 -15.69
CA LYS A 275 16.87 10.37 -15.94
C LYS A 275 16.85 9.76 -17.35
N LYS A 276 16.80 10.63 -18.37
CA LYS A 276 16.99 10.28 -19.79
C LYS A 276 18.30 9.48 -19.94
N GLY A 277 18.23 8.27 -20.50
CA GLY A 277 19.38 7.38 -20.72
C GLY A 277 19.76 6.43 -19.56
N SER A 278 19.10 6.51 -18.41
CA SER A 278 19.35 5.54 -17.32
C SER A 278 18.72 4.18 -17.64
N LYS A 279 19.17 3.11 -16.97
CA LYS A 279 18.71 1.71 -17.11
C LYS A 279 17.18 1.49 -16.93
N ALA A 280 16.37 2.55 -16.78
CA ALA A 280 14.93 2.58 -16.94
C ALA A 280 14.47 1.93 -18.27
N ALA A 281 15.26 2.06 -19.33
CA ALA A 281 14.98 1.48 -20.65
C ALA A 281 15.16 -0.05 -20.73
N ARG A 282 15.66 -0.73 -19.69
CA ARG A 282 15.86 -2.19 -19.76
C ARG A 282 14.51 -2.91 -19.65
N PRO A 283 14.06 -3.61 -20.71
CA PRO A 283 12.83 -4.39 -20.67
C PRO A 283 12.93 -5.47 -19.59
N GLY A 284 11.87 -5.67 -18.80
CA GLY A 284 11.72 -6.83 -17.92
C GLY A 284 12.12 -6.71 -16.44
N ARG A 285 12.74 -5.61 -15.97
CA ARG A 285 13.07 -5.44 -14.54
C ARG A 285 12.11 -4.50 -13.82
N ARG A 286 11.55 -4.95 -12.68
CA ARG A 286 10.82 -4.06 -11.75
C ARG A 286 11.79 -3.05 -11.15
N TRP A 287 11.38 -1.78 -11.08
CA TRP A 287 12.14 -0.72 -10.43
C TRP A 287 11.41 -0.31 -9.15
N ARG A 288 12.05 -0.50 -7.99
CA ARG A 288 11.46 -0.23 -6.66
C ARG A 288 10.05 -0.80 -6.41
N GLY A 289 9.66 -1.86 -7.12
CA GLY A 289 8.33 -2.46 -7.03
C GLY A 289 7.42 -2.14 -8.21
N VAL A 290 7.72 -1.13 -9.01
CA VAL A 290 6.95 -0.76 -10.21
C VAL A 290 7.35 -1.62 -11.41
N SER A 291 6.36 -2.23 -12.06
CA SER A 291 6.55 -3.01 -13.29
C SER A 291 7.05 -2.16 -14.48
N SER A 292 7.70 -2.80 -15.46
CA SER A 292 8.08 -2.09 -16.70
C SER A 292 6.87 -1.59 -17.47
N GLY A 293 5.76 -2.36 -17.46
CA GLY A 293 4.52 -1.97 -18.15
C GLY A 293 3.91 -0.70 -17.58
N ALA A 294 3.84 -0.55 -16.24
CA ALA A 294 3.35 0.67 -15.62
C ALA A 294 4.24 1.87 -15.95
N ARG A 295 5.56 1.71 -15.90
CA ARG A 295 6.52 2.76 -16.28
C ARG A 295 6.36 3.18 -17.74
N SER A 296 6.22 2.22 -18.67
CA SER A 296 6.02 2.52 -20.09
C SER A 296 4.70 3.25 -20.36
N ARG A 297 3.60 2.88 -19.70
CA ARG A 297 2.32 3.58 -19.83
C ARG A 297 2.38 5.01 -19.31
N PHE A 298 3.05 5.24 -18.18
CA PHE A 298 3.28 6.57 -17.65
C PHE A 298 4.15 7.39 -18.62
N GLN A 299 5.27 6.82 -19.08
CA GLN A 299 6.17 7.49 -20.01
C GLN A 299 5.47 7.88 -21.32
N GLN A 300 4.62 7.01 -21.85
CA GLN A 300 3.83 7.31 -23.03
C GLN A 300 2.87 8.48 -22.77
N ALA A 301 2.08 8.42 -21.69
CA ALA A 301 1.14 9.49 -21.35
C ALA A 301 1.83 10.84 -21.06
N TRP A 302 3.05 10.81 -20.52
CA TRP A 302 3.88 11.99 -20.33
C TRP A 302 4.37 12.55 -21.68
N GLY A 303 4.87 11.69 -22.56
CA GLY A 303 5.31 12.08 -23.91
C GLY A 303 4.19 12.65 -24.77
N ASP A 304 2.97 12.13 -24.64
CA ASP A 304 1.79 12.63 -25.36
C ASP A 304 1.43 14.10 -24.99
N LEU A 305 1.90 14.58 -23.82
CA LEU A 305 1.70 15.95 -23.34
C LEU A 305 2.91 16.87 -23.59
N GLU A 306 4.07 16.30 -23.97
CA GLU A 306 5.30 17.06 -24.15
C GLU A 306 5.11 18.09 -25.28
N GLY A 307 5.31 19.37 -24.96
CA GLY A 307 5.13 20.49 -25.90
C GLY A 307 3.70 21.01 -26.05
N THR A 308 2.70 20.38 -25.42
CA THR A 308 1.29 20.84 -25.46
C THR A 308 0.76 21.27 -24.10
N CYS A 309 1.26 20.69 -23.01
CA CYS A 309 0.87 21.03 -21.64
C CYS A 309 2.09 21.14 -20.72
N GLU A 310 2.18 22.23 -19.96
CA GLU A 310 3.12 22.39 -18.86
C GLU A 310 2.57 21.68 -17.62
N VAL A 311 3.19 20.55 -17.24
CA VAL A 311 2.74 19.72 -16.11
C VAL A 311 3.73 19.78 -14.96
N ASP A 312 3.27 20.26 -13.81
CA ASP A 312 3.98 20.18 -12.52
C ASP A 312 3.39 19.02 -11.68
N ILE A 313 4.21 18.02 -11.34
CA ILE A 313 3.82 16.93 -10.43
C ILE A 313 4.52 17.14 -9.09
N ARG A 314 3.74 17.36 -8.03
CA ARG A 314 4.27 17.70 -6.71
C ARG A 314 3.75 16.80 -5.60
N ARG A 315 4.56 16.72 -4.55
CA ARG A 315 4.22 16.00 -3.32
C ARG A 315 3.29 16.82 -2.45
N VAL A 316 2.21 16.20 -1.99
CA VAL A 316 1.40 16.69 -0.87
C VAL A 316 1.56 15.78 0.34
N LEU A 317 1.36 16.33 1.53
CA LEU A 317 1.31 15.52 2.75
C LEU A 317 -0.08 14.84 2.83
N GLY A 318 -0.10 13.51 2.78
CA GLY A 318 -1.33 12.73 2.92
C GLY A 318 -2.12 13.15 4.16
N HIS A 319 -3.43 13.35 3.99
CA HIS A 319 -4.37 13.81 5.01
C HIS A 319 -4.10 15.21 5.62
N ALA A 320 -3.21 16.04 5.05
CA ALA A 320 -2.90 17.38 5.56
C ALA A 320 -4.00 18.44 5.32
N GLY A 321 -5.20 18.01 4.93
CA GLY A 321 -6.37 18.88 4.80
C GLY A 321 -6.67 19.35 3.38
N ASP A 322 -5.90 18.91 2.36
CA ASP A 322 -6.25 19.19 0.96
C ASP A 322 -7.58 18.49 0.59
N PRO A 323 -8.64 19.24 0.25
CA PRO A 323 -9.93 18.67 -0.13
C PRO A 323 -9.84 17.76 -1.35
N LEU A 324 -8.97 18.07 -2.30
CA LEU A 324 -8.83 17.34 -3.56
C LEU A 324 -8.20 15.97 -3.33
N ASN A 325 -7.11 15.91 -2.55
CA ASN A 325 -6.47 14.65 -2.17
C ASN A 325 -7.39 13.78 -1.31
N ARG A 326 -8.13 14.40 -0.38
CA ARG A 326 -9.12 13.68 0.44
C ARG A 326 -10.23 13.08 -0.42
N ALA A 327 -10.70 13.81 -1.43
CA ALA A 327 -11.72 13.30 -2.34
C ALA A 327 -11.20 12.12 -3.17
N ALA A 328 -9.97 12.20 -3.70
CA ALA A 328 -9.35 11.11 -4.45
C ALA A 328 -9.21 9.83 -3.61
N ASP A 329 -8.69 9.95 -2.38
CA ASP A 329 -8.55 8.83 -1.43
C ASP A 329 -9.90 8.19 -1.08
N GLN A 330 -10.87 9.02 -0.70
CA GLN A 330 -12.19 8.53 -0.34
C GLN A 330 -12.86 7.79 -1.52
N ILE A 331 -12.76 8.32 -2.74
CA ILE A 331 -13.35 7.70 -3.94
C ILE A 331 -12.61 6.41 -4.31
N ALA A 332 -11.28 6.40 -4.27
CA ALA A 332 -10.48 5.19 -4.52
C ALA A 332 -10.85 4.08 -3.53
N TYR A 333 -10.97 4.39 -2.25
CA TYR A 333 -11.32 3.44 -1.20
C TYR A 333 -12.76 2.92 -1.32
N MET A 334 -13.75 3.80 -1.50
CA MET A 334 -15.14 3.39 -1.72
C MET A 334 -15.27 2.49 -2.96
N GLY A 335 -14.55 2.81 -4.03
CA GLY A 335 -14.51 1.98 -5.24
C GLY A 335 -13.97 0.57 -4.97
N LEU A 336 -12.87 0.45 -4.21
CA LEU A 336 -12.32 -0.85 -3.83
C LEU A 336 -13.32 -1.67 -3.00
N ARG A 337 -14.02 -1.04 -2.05
CA ARG A 337 -14.99 -1.70 -1.17
C ARG A 337 -16.24 -2.16 -1.92
N ALA A 338 -16.72 -1.37 -2.87
CA ALA A 338 -17.91 -1.70 -3.65
C ALA A 338 -17.77 -3.00 -4.46
N ILE A 339 -16.55 -3.41 -4.81
CA ILE A 339 -16.27 -4.67 -5.52
C ILE A 339 -16.78 -5.90 -4.75
N ALA A 340 -16.83 -5.84 -3.41
CA ALA A 340 -17.27 -6.95 -2.56
C ALA A 340 -18.79 -7.10 -2.47
N HIS A 341 -19.57 -6.16 -3.03
CA HIS A 341 -21.02 -6.11 -2.90
C HIS A 341 -21.71 -6.17 -4.26
N PRO A 342 -22.94 -6.72 -4.34
CA PRO A 342 -23.72 -6.73 -5.58
C PRO A 342 -23.86 -5.33 -6.20
N MET A 343 -23.77 -5.24 -7.53
CA MET A 343 -23.84 -3.97 -8.26
C MET A 343 -25.12 -3.19 -7.96
N LYS A 344 -26.27 -3.86 -7.94
CA LYS A 344 -27.58 -3.22 -7.68
C LYS A 344 -27.62 -2.49 -6.33
N GLN A 345 -27.01 -3.07 -5.29
CA GLN A 345 -26.98 -2.49 -3.94
C GLN A 345 -25.92 -1.40 -3.78
N SER A 346 -24.74 -1.61 -4.36
CA SER A 346 -23.56 -0.77 -4.09
C SER A 346 -23.40 0.41 -5.05
N ARG A 347 -23.92 0.32 -6.28
CA ARG A 347 -23.80 1.39 -7.29
C ARG A 347 -24.44 2.71 -6.84
N PRO A 348 -25.70 2.75 -6.35
CA PRO A 348 -26.33 4.00 -5.93
C PRO A 348 -25.57 4.65 -4.76
N THR A 349 -25.17 3.84 -3.78
CA THR A 349 -24.39 4.29 -2.62
C THR A 349 -23.03 4.85 -3.02
N LEU A 350 -22.33 4.18 -3.94
CA LEU A 350 -21.04 4.66 -4.45
C LEU A 350 -21.20 5.99 -5.22
N GLN A 351 -22.21 6.13 -6.06
CA GLN A 351 -22.49 7.38 -6.78
C GLN A 351 -22.81 8.54 -5.81
N SER A 352 -23.62 8.27 -4.78
CA SER A 352 -23.91 9.24 -3.72
C SER A 352 -22.65 9.62 -2.93
N GLY A 353 -21.82 8.63 -2.58
CA GLY A 353 -20.55 8.83 -1.90
C GLY A 353 -19.56 9.67 -2.70
N ILE A 354 -19.42 9.38 -4.01
CA ILE A 354 -18.60 10.19 -4.93
C ILE A 354 -19.12 11.63 -4.97
N SER A 355 -20.43 11.82 -5.16
CA SER A 355 -21.04 13.16 -5.20
C SER A 355 -20.79 13.93 -3.90
N LYS A 356 -20.84 13.25 -2.75
CA LYS A 356 -20.54 13.85 -1.45
C LYS A 356 -19.07 14.24 -1.31
N ALA A 357 -18.15 13.40 -1.77
CA ALA A 357 -16.71 13.69 -1.75
C ALA A 357 -16.37 14.91 -2.63
N LEU A 358 -17.01 15.03 -3.79
CA LEU A 358 -16.80 16.15 -4.72
C LEU A 358 -17.42 17.46 -4.24
N LYS A 359 -18.52 17.43 -3.47
CA LYS A 359 -19.11 18.64 -2.85
C LYS A 359 -18.25 19.29 -1.78
N ALA A 360 -17.21 18.60 -1.30
CA ALA A 360 -16.29 19.10 -0.28
C ALA A 360 -15.06 19.79 -0.88
N LEU A 361 -14.93 19.84 -2.21
CA LEU A 361 -13.92 20.60 -2.96
C LEU A 361 -14.28 22.09 -2.93
#